data_AF-S0JEJ4-F1
#
_entry.id   AF-S0JEJ4-F1
#
_cell.length_a   1.000
_cell.length_b   1.000
_cell.length_c   1.000
_cell.angle_alpha   90.00
_cell.angle_beta   90.00
_cell.angle_gamma   90.00
#
_symmetry.space_group_name_H-M   'P 1'
#
loop_
_entity.id
_entity.type
_entity.pdbx_description
1 polymer ?
#
loop_
_entity_poly.entity_id
_entity_poly.type
_entity_poly.pdbx_seq_one_letter_code
_entity_poly.pdbx_strand_id
1 'polypeptide(L)'
;MKTKQPSILFIFILITAIHVLFCNFYPPIYGYMNINGQLPLFLMLTKLVRVAILLAIIGLGFTQMQEKNKKGMFAYLALFFFNLILMFLFS
;
A
#
# COMPACT_ATOMS: atom_id res chain seq x y z
N MET A 1 31.70 -0.23 8.74
CA MET A 1 30.29 0.22 8.63
C MET A 1 29.56 -0.67 7.61
N LYS A 2 28.82 -1.70 8.04
CA LYS A 2 28.00 -2.54 7.13
C LYS A 2 26.65 -1.84 6.90
N THR A 3 26.44 -1.35 5.70
CA THR A 3 25.22 -0.65 5.25
C THR A 3 24.04 -1.64 5.18
N LYS A 4 23.33 -1.83 6.30
CA LYS A 4 22.05 -2.56 6.36
C LYS A 4 20.90 -1.76 5.71
N GLN A 5 21.07 -1.32 4.47
CA GLN A 5 20.04 -0.68 3.64
C GLN A 5 19.21 -1.61 2.70
N PRO A 6 19.50 -2.93 2.49
CA PRO A 6 18.79 -3.68 1.45
C PRO A 6 17.31 -3.94 1.76
N SER A 7 16.91 -3.89 3.05
CA SER A 7 15.52 -4.15 3.46
C SER A 7 14.54 -3.05 3.03
N ILE A 8 14.93 -1.78 3.10
CA ILE A 8 14.03 -0.66 2.76
C ILE A 8 13.78 -0.60 1.25
N LEU A 9 14.83 -0.77 0.44
CA LEU A 9 14.69 -0.83 -1.02
C LEU A 9 13.76 -1.97 -1.43
N PHE A 10 13.85 -3.12 -0.77
CA PHE A 10 12.96 -4.25 -1.05
C PHE A 10 11.50 -3.92 -0.72
N ILE A 11 11.24 -3.22 0.38
CA ILE A 11 9.90 -2.75 0.75
C ILE A 11 9.36 -1.78 -0.31
N PHE A 12 10.17 -0.82 -0.76
CA PHE A 12 9.79 0.10 -1.84
C PHE A 12 9.47 -0.63 -3.15
N ILE A 13 10.31 -1.59 -3.56
CA ILE A 13 10.10 -2.40 -4.76
C ILE A 13 8.81 -3.21 -4.63
N LEU A 14 8.58 -3.87 -3.49
CA LEU A 14 7.38 -4.66 -3.25
C LEU A 14 6.11 -3.79 -3.32
N ILE A 15 6.13 -2.64 -2.64
CA ILE A 15 5.01 -1.69 -2.64
C ILE A 15 4.75 -1.15 -4.05
N THR A 16 5.81 -0.84 -4.80
CA THR A 16 5.70 -0.34 -6.18
C THR A 16 5.16 -1.42 -7.12
N ALA A 17 5.62 -2.67 -6.98
CA ALA A 17 5.11 -3.80 -7.76
C ALA A 17 3.62 -4.05 -7.47
N ILE A 18 3.22 -4.04 -6.20
CA ILE A 18 1.81 -4.13 -5.79
C ILE A 18 1.02 -2.95 -6.40
N HIS A 19 1.58 -1.74 -6.37
CA HIS A 19 0.94 -0.55 -6.95
C HIS A 19 0.63 -0.73 -8.43
N VAL A 20 1.65 -1.11 -9.21
CA VAL A 20 1.56 -1.25 -10.66
C VAL A 20 0.60 -2.38 -11.04
N LEU A 21 0.67 -3.50 -10.32
CA LEU A 21 -0.27 -4.61 -10.50
C LEU A 21 -1.71 -4.17 -10.22
N PHE A 22 -1.96 -3.50 -9.09
CA PHE A 22 -3.31 -3.00 -8.80
C PHE A 22 -3.76 -2.00 -9.86
N CYS A 23 -2.94 -1.04 -10.26
CA CYS A 23 -3.35 -0.03 -11.23
C CYS A 23 -3.70 -0.62 -12.61
N ASN A 24 -2.96 -1.64 -13.04
CA ASN A 24 -3.17 -2.26 -14.35
C ASN A 24 -4.30 -3.30 -14.35
N PHE A 25 -4.41 -4.10 -13.29
CA PHE A 25 -5.37 -5.21 -13.22
C PHE A 25 -6.68 -4.87 -12.53
N TYR A 26 -6.75 -3.78 -11.76
CA TYR A 26 -7.99 -3.37 -11.09
C TYR A 26 -9.12 -3.07 -12.07
N PRO A 27 -8.97 -2.26 -13.14
CA PRO A 27 -10.07 -1.96 -14.05
C PRO A 27 -10.63 -3.20 -14.78
N PRO A 28 -9.79 -4.11 -15.33
CA PRO A 28 -10.29 -5.36 -15.91
C PRO A 28 -11.03 -6.26 -14.90
N ILE A 29 -10.49 -6.42 -13.69
CA ILE A 29 -11.12 -7.23 -12.64
C ILE A 29 -12.42 -6.60 -12.17
N TYR A 30 -12.45 -5.27 -12.00
CA TYR A 30 -13.65 -4.53 -11.66
C TYR A 30 -14.75 -4.74 -12.70
N GLY A 31 -14.42 -4.62 -13.99
CA GLY A 31 -15.35 -4.88 -15.09
C GLY A 31 -15.87 -6.32 -15.08
N TYR A 32 -14.98 -7.30 -14.90
CA TYR A 32 -15.36 -8.71 -14.79
C TYR A 32 -16.30 -8.97 -13.59
N MET A 33 -15.97 -8.46 -12.41
CA MET A 33 -16.77 -8.63 -11.19
C MET A 33 -18.12 -7.91 -11.28
N ASN A 34 -18.19 -6.79 -12.01
CA ASN A 34 -19.43 -6.09 -12.31
C ASN A 34 -20.36 -6.94 -13.19
N ILE A 35 -19.84 -7.52 -14.26
CA ILE A 35 -20.62 -8.37 -15.18
C ILE A 35 -21.13 -9.63 -14.47
N ASN A 36 -20.34 -10.19 -13.54
CA ASN A 36 -20.73 -11.38 -12.78
C ASN A 36 -21.59 -11.08 -11.54
N GLY A 37 -22.00 -9.83 -11.31
CA GLY A 37 -22.81 -9.44 -10.15
C GLY A 37 -22.11 -9.54 -8.79
N GLN A 38 -20.80 -9.79 -8.78
CA GLN A 38 -19.98 -9.92 -7.56
C GLN A 38 -19.29 -8.60 -7.17
N LEU A 39 -19.66 -7.50 -7.82
CA LEU A 39 -19.10 -6.17 -7.56
C LEU A 39 -19.11 -5.76 -6.08
N PRO A 40 -20.19 -5.97 -5.31
CA PRO A 40 -20.22 -5.55 -3.90
C PRO A 40 -19.17 -6.29 -3.05
N LEU A 41 -18.97 -7.58 -3.33
CA LEU A 41 -17.99 -8.41 -2.63
C LEU A 41 -16.56 -8.01 -3.01
N PHE A 42 -16.30 -7.75 -4.30
CA PHE A 42 -15.01 -7.24 -4.75
C PHE A 42 -14.68 -5.87 -4.12
N LEU A 43 -15.66 -4.97 -4.08
CA LEU A 43 -15.53 -3.66 -3.44
C LEU A 43 -15.32 -3.76 -1.91
N MET A 44 -15.96 -4.72 -1.26
CA MET A 44 -15.74 -4.97 0.17
C MET A 44 -14.31 -5.46 0.44
N LEU A 45 -13.84 -6.45 -0.33
CA LEU A 45 -12.49 -6.99 -0.18
C LEU A 45 -11.40 -5.95 -0.44
N THR A 46 -11.58 -5.15 -1.49
CA THR A 46 -10.65 -4.06 -1.82
C THR A 46 -10.61 -2.98 -0.76
N LYS A 47 -11.75 -2.62 -0.17
CA LYS A 47 -11.82 -1.73 1.00
C LYS A 47 -11.13 -2.32 2.23
N LEU A 48 -11.29 -3.61 2.52
CA LEU A 48 -10.62 -4.28 3.63
C LEU A 48 -9.09 -4.24 3.47
N VAL A 49 -8.58 -4.52 2.27
CA VAL A 49 -7.16 -4.40 1.95
C VAL A 49 -6.68 -2.96 2.17
N ARG A 50 -7.47 -1.96 1.74
CA ARG A 50 -7.14 -0.55 1.97
C ARG A 50 -7.06 -0.19 3.45
N VAL A 51 -8.01 -0.65 4.27
CA VAL A 51 -7.99 -0.43 5.73
C VAL A 51 -6.75 -1.07 6.36
N ALA A 52 -6.38 -2.29 5.96
CA ALA A 52 -5.19 -2.97 6.45
C ALA A 52 -3.90 -2.18 6.12
N ILE A 53 -3.79 -1.65 4.90
CA ILE A 53 -2.66 -0.79 4.50
C ILE A 53 -2.62 0.49 5.34
N LEU A 54 -3.76 1.16 5.54
CA LEU A 54 -3.85 2.37 6.38
C LEU A 54 -3.42 2.10 7.83
N LEU A 55 -3.86 0.99 8.41
CA LEU A 55 -3.46 0.59 9.76
C LEU A 55 -1.94 0.31 9.84
N ALA A 56 -1.37 -0.32 8.82
CA ALA A 56 0.08 -0.53 8.74
C ALA A 56 0.85 0.80 8.67
N ILE A 57 0.35 1.78 7.90
CA ILE A 57 0.93 3.13 7.82
C ILE A 57 0.88 3.82 9.18
N ILE A 58 -0.26 3.78 9.86
CA ILE A 58 -0.44 4.40 11.18
C ILE A 58 0.51 3.76 12.20
N GLY A 59 0.58 2.43 12.25
CA GLY A 59 1.46 1.71 13.17
C GLY A 59 2.94 2.01 12.92
N LEU A 60 3.37 2.04 11.66
CA LEU A 60 4.74 2.40 11.30
C LEU A 60 5.03 3.88 11.54
N GLY A 61 4.08 4.78 11.30
CA GLY A 61 4.23 6.20 11.63
C GLY A 61 4.40 6.43 13.12
N PHE A 62 3.56 5.79 13.93
CA PHE A 62 3.59 5.93 15.39
C PHE A 62 4.90 5.41 15.98
N THR A 63 5.34 4.21 15.58
CA THR A 63 6.61 3.62 16.05
C THR A 63 7.83 4.44 15.63
N GLN A 64 7.83 4.99 14.40
CA GLN A 64 8.95 5.79 13.89
C GLN A 64 8.99 7.23 14.42
N MET A 65 7.87 7.77 14.92
CA MET A 65 7.87 9.06 15.62
C MET A 65 8.38 8.94 17.07
N GLN A 66 8.18 7.78 17.70
CA GLN A 66 8.61 7.53 19.08
C GLN A 66 10.11 7.23 19.18
N GLU A 67 10.66 6.40 18.29
CA GLU A 67 12.10 6.25 18.21
C GLU A 67 12.67 7.43 17.40
N LYS A 68 13.70 8.13 17.88
CA LYS A 68 14.48 9.14 17.11
C LYS A 68 15.25 8.52 15.91
N ASN A 69 14.77 7.42 15.36
CA ASN A 69 15.39 6.58 14.35
C ASN A 69 15.10 7.15 12.96
N LYS A 70 15.98 8.05 12.49
CA LYS A 70 15.90 8.67 11.16
C LYS A 70 15.79 7.68 9.98
N LYS A 71 16.12 6.39 10.19
CA LYS A 71 16.12 5.37 9.13
C LYS A 71 14.73 4.86 8.76
N GLY A 72 13.83 4.66 9.72
CA GLY A 72 12.49 4.16 9.39
C GLY A 72 11.50 5.26 9.01
N MET A 73 11.87 6.54 9.19
CA MET A 73 11.18 7.67 8.60
C MET A 73 11.03 7.55 7.07
N PHE A 74 12.04 7.01 6.37
CA PHE A 74 11.94 6.76 4.92
C PHE A 74 10.93 5.66 4.58
N ALA A 75 10.83 4.61 5.40
CA ALA A 75 9.84 3.55 5.21
C ALA A 75 8.41 4.07 5.45
N TYR A 76 8.22 4.92 6.46
CA TYR A 76 6.96 5.63 6.67
C TYR A 76 6.60 6.54 5.49
N LEU A 77 7.56 7.32 4.99
CA LEU A 77 7.36 8.19 3.82
C LEU A 77 6.95 7.37 2.58
N ALA A 78 7.60 6.22 2.34
CA ALA A 78 7.29 5.30 1.25
C ALA A 78 5.81 4.91 1.24
N LEU A 79 5.36 4.46 2.41
CA LEU A 79 4.04 3.96 2.67
C LEU A 79 2.98 5.08 2.60
N PHE A 80 3.35 6.28 3.04
CA PHE A 80 2.53 7.48 2.89
C PHE A 80 2.34 7.87 1.42
N PHE A 81 3.41 7.91 0.62
CA PHE A 81 3.33 8.18 -0.81
C PHE A 81 2.52 7.12 -1.55
N PHE A 82 2.70 5.85 -1.19
CA PHE A 82 1.89 4.77 -1.76
C PHE A 82 0.40 4.94 -1.45
N ASN A 83 0.05 5.35 -0.22
CA ASN A 83 -1.34 5.67 0.12
C ASN A 83 -1.91 6.84 -0.69
N LEU A 84 -1.11 7.88 -0.95
CA LEU A 84 -1.52 9.00 -1.82
C LEU A 84 -1.85 8.53 -3.24
N ILE A 85 -1.04 7.64 -3.81
CA ILE A 85 -1.28 7.16 -5.17
C ILE A 85 -2.45 6.17 -5.21
N LEU A 86 -2.60 5.32 -4.18
CA LEU A 86 -3.77 4.43 -4.04
C LEU A 86 -5.09 5.18 -3.82
N MET A 87 -5.05 6.45 -3.39
CA MET A 87 -6.27 7.25 -3.22
C MET A 87 -7.08 7.34 -4.51
N PHE A 88 -6.41 7.38 -5.66
CA PHE A 88 -7.04 7.44 -6.98
C PHE A 88 -7.66 6.12 -7.44
N LEU A 89 -7.27 4.98 -6.87
CA LEU A 89 -7.71 3.66 -7.33
C LEU A 89 -9.01 3.16 -6.69
N PHE A 90 -9.40 3.72 -5.54
CA PHE A 90 -10.65 3.34 -4.87
C PHE A 90 -11.62 4.53 -4.70
N SER A 91 -11.52 5.53 -5.58
CA SER A 91 -12.49 6.64 -5.64
C SER A 91 -13.60 6.38 -6.64
#